data_AF-A0A924YXY5-F1
#
_entry.id   AF-A0A924YXY5-F1
#
_cell.length_a   1.000
_cell.length_b   1.000
_cell.length_c   1.000
_cell.angle_alpha   90.00
_cell.angle_beta   90.00
_cell.angle_gamma   90.00
#
_symmetry.space_group_name_H-M   'P 1'
#
loop_
_entity.id
_entity.type
_entity.pdbx_description
1 polymer ?
#
loop_
_entity_poly.entity_id
_entity_poly.type
_entity_poly.pdbx_seq_one_letter_code
_entity_poly.pdbx_strand_id
1 'polypeptide(L)' 'MVRRVEKLFAFADQIEARLRQAQAHIDRLMQSLLAKAFRGELVPTEHALAEQEHRHYEPASALLERIRSNVGRPS' A
#
# COMPACT_ATOMS: atom_id res chain seq x y z
N MET A 1 -29.13 7.94 42.94
CA MET A 1 -28.18 6.85 42.58
C MET A 1 -28.34 6.40 41.12
N VAL A 2 -29.55 6.08 40.65
CA VAL A 2 -29.83 5.58 39.28
C VAL A 2 -29.28 6.48 38.14
N ARG A 3 -29.52 7.79 38.16
CA ARG A 3 -29.03 8.73 37.12
C ARG A 3 -27.51 8.74 36.91
N ARG A 4 -26.73 8.39 37.93
CA ARG A 4 -25.26 8.38 37.84
C ARG A 4 -24.77 7.11 37.14
N VAL A 5 -25.48 6.01 37.35
CA VAL A 5 -25.25 4.73 36.68
C VAL A 5 -25.61 4.82 35.20
N GLU A 6 -26.76 5.42 34.86
CA GLU A 6 -27.16 5.65 33.47
C GLU A 6 -26.13 6.46 32.66
N LYS A 7 -25.57 7.52 33.27
CA LYS A 7 -24.52 8.32 32.62
C LYS A 7 -23.23 7.53 32.36
N LEU A 8 -22.87 6.63 33.27
CA LEU A 8 -21.70 5.77 33.10
C LEU A 8 -21.92 4.73 32.00
N PHE A 9 -23.11 4.14 31.92
CA PHE A 9 -23.47 3.25 30.80
C PHE A 9 -23.45 3.97 29.47
N ALA A 10 -24.08 5.14 29.37
CA ALA A 10 -24.05 5.93 28.13
C ALA A 10 -22.62 6.32 27.71
N PHE A 11 -21.72 6.53 28.67
CA PHE A 11 -20.30 6.77 28.39
C PHE A 11 -19.58 5.51 27.89
N ALA A 12 -19.85 4.35 28.50
CA ALA A 12 -19.32 3.07 28.06
C ALA A 12 -19.77 2.74 26.62
N ASP A 13 -21.04 2.98 26.29
CA ASP A 13 -21.59 2.79 24.94
C ASP A 13 -20.86 3.65 23.90
N GLN A 14 -20.51 4.89 24.26
CA GLN A 14 -19.74 5.77 23.38
C GLN A 14 -18.31 5.26 23.14
N ILE A 15 -17.65 4.73 24.18
CA ILE A 15 -16.32 4.11 24.03
C ILE A 15 -16.41 2.90 23.11
N GLU A 16 -17.40 2.04 23.34
CA GLU A 16 -17.59 0.84 22.54
C GLU A 16 -17.89 1.17 21.06
N ALA A 17 -18.71 2.19 20.81
CA ALA A 17 -18.98 2.67 19.46
C ALA A 17 -17.70 3.18 18.76
N ARG A 18 -16.86 3.96 19.45
CA ARG A 18 -15.58 4.43 18.91
C ARG A 18 -14.62 3.27 18.63
N LEU A 19 -14.58 2.28 19.52
CA LEU A 19 -13.75 1.09 19.32
C LEU A 19 -14.19 0.30 18.09
N ARG A 20 -15.50 0.08 17.91
CA ARG A 20 -16.05 -0.59 16.72
C ARG A 20 -15.71 0.15 15.43
N GLN A 21 -15.80 1.48 15.44
CA GLN A 21 -15.41 2.30 14.28
C GLN A 21 -13.93 2.17 13.99
N ALA A 22 -13.06 2.31 15.00
CA ALA A 22 -11.62 2.18 14.84
C ALA A 22 -11.23 0.81 14.28
N GLN A 23 -11.84 -0.27 14.77
CA GLN A 23 -11.61 -1.63 14.26
C GLN A 23 -11.96 -1.72 12.77
N ALA A 24 -13.14 -1.23 12.37
CA ALA A 24 -13.56 -1.24 10.97
C ALA A 24 -12.63 -0.42 10.06
N HIS A 25 -12.05 0.67 10.57
CA HIS A 25 -11.04 1.44 9.85
C HIS A 25 -9.74 0.66 9.66
N ILE A 26 -9.25 0.00 10.72
CA ILE A 26 -8.05 -0.84 10.66
C ILE A 26 -8.25 -1.98 9.67
N ASP A 27 -9.39 -2.67 9.69
CA ASP A 27 -9.65 -3.78 8.78
C ASP A 27 -9.58 -3.34 7.32
N ARG A 28 -10.17 -2.19 6.98
CA ARG A 28 -10.08 -1.61 5.63
C ARG A 28 -8.66 -1.21 5.25
N LEU A 29 -7.93 -0.59 6.18
CA LEU A 29 -6.53 -0.22 5.96
C LEU A 29 -5.68 -1.46 5.67
N MET A 30 -5.84 -2.54 6.45
CA MET A 30 -5.14 -3.80 6.25
C MET A 30 -5.42 -4.41 4.88
N GLN A 31 -6.69 -4.42 4.44
CA GLN A 31 -7.04 -4.89 3.09
C GLN A 31 -6.41 -4.03 1.99
N SER A 32 -6.44 -2.71 2.15
CA SER A 32 -5.82 -1.79 1.17
C SER A 32 -4.30 -1.93 1.12
N LEU A 33 -3.66 -2.13 2.28
CA LEU A 33 -2.23 -2.33 2.41
C LEU A 33 -1.80 -3.64 1.76
N LEU A 34 -2.53 -4.72 2.01
CA LEU A 34 -2.27 -6.03 1.39
C LEU A 34 -2.45 -5.98 -0.13
N ALA A 35 -3.47 -5.28 -0.62
CA ALA A 35 -3.66 -5.05 -2.05
C ALA A 35 -2.48 -4.30 -2.67
N LYS A 36 -1.94 -3.28 -1.98
CA LYS A 36 -0.74 -2.56 -2.42
C LYS A 36 0.52 -3.44 -2.36
N ALA A 37 0.65 -4.27 -1.34
CA ALA A 37 1.74 -5.23 -1.20
C ALA A 37 1.78 -6.20 -2.40
N PHE A 38 0.64 -6.81 -2.72
CA PHE A 38 0.56 -7.76 -3.82
C PHE A 38 0.77 -7.14 -5.20
N ARG A 39 0.47 -5.85 -5.37
CA ARG A 39 0.81 -5.11 -6.60
C ARG A 39 2.25 -4.63 -6.65
N GLY A 40 3.05 -4.85 -5.59
CA GLY A 40 4.41 -4.35 -5.50
C GLY A 40 4.51 -2.83 -5.32
N GLU A 41 3.43 -2.16 -4.91
CA GLU A 41 3.35 -0.70 -4.76
C GLU A 41 3.88 -0.18 -3.41
N LEU A 42 4.34 -1.06 -2.52
CA LEU A 42 4.84 -0.66 -1.20
C LEU A 42 6.27 -0.12 -1.22
N VAL A 43 7.02 -0.40 -2.28
CA VAL A 43 8.40 0.04 -2.45
C VAL A 43 8.47 0.89 -3.72
N PRO A 44 9.20 2.01 -3.73
CA PRO A 44 9.45 2.76 -4.95
C PRO A 44 10.01 1.85 -6.04
N THR A 45 9.50 1.98 -7.26
CA THR A 45 10.06 1.26 -8.42
C THR A 45 11.52 1.68 -8.64
N GLU A 46 12.35 0.80 -9.21
CA GLU A 46 13.75 1.13 -9.55
C GLU A 46 13.86 2.39 -10.42
N HIS A 47 12.91 2.61 -11.33
CA HIS A 47 12.81 3.85 -12.12
C HIS A 47 12.71 5.10 -11.24
N ALA A 48 11.84 5.07 -10.22
CA ALA A 48 11.65 6.19 -9.30
C ALA A 48 12.88 6.43 -8.40
N LEU A 49 13.53 5.35 -7.93
CA LEU A 49 14.80 5.45 -7.22
C LEU A 49 15.88 6.06 -8.11
N ALA A 50 15.93 5.62 -9.37
CA ALA A 50 16.93 6.08 -10.31
C ALA A 50 16.84 7.56 -10.61
N GLU A 51 15.62 8.07 -10.81
CA GLU A 51 15.34 9.50 -10.96
C GLU A 51 15.76 10.30 -9.72
N GLN A 52 15.39 9.83 -8.52
CA GLN A 52 15.76 10.50 -7.27
C GLN A 52 17.28 10.55 -7.06
N GLU A 53 17.99 9.48 -7.41
CA GLU A 53 19.43 9.34 -7.24
C GLU A 53 20.23 9.83 -8.46
N HIS A 54 19.58 10.41 -9.46
CA HIS A 54 20.18 10.89 -10.71
C HIS A 54 21.07 9.82 -11.39
N ARG A 55 20.68 8.54 -11.30
CA ARG A 55 21.37 7.43 -11.97
C ARG A 55 20.65 7.05 -13.26
N HIS A 56 21.39 6.41 -14.16
CA HIS A 56 20.80 5.85 -15.37
C HIS A 56 19.93 4.63 -15.05
N TYR A 57 18.73 4.58 -15.62
CA TYR A 57 17.82 3.43 -15.58
C TYR A 57 17.56 2.92 -17.01
N GLU A 58 17.77 1.63 -17.24
CA GLU A 58 17.42 1.00 -18.51
C GLU A 58 15.95 0.52 -18.48
N PRO A 59 15.06 1.00 -19.35
CA PRO A 59 13.70 0.48 -19.46
C PRO A 59 13.68 -0.88 -20.18
N ALA A 60 12.67 -1.70 -19.87
CA ALA A 60 12.51 -3.02 -20.48
C ALA A 60 12.43 -2.99 -22.02
N SER A 61 11.91 -1.89 -22.60
CA SER A 61 11.87 -1.68 -24.05
C SER A 61 13.27 -1.70 -24.68
N ALA A 62 14.25 -1.02 -24.06
CA ALA A 62 15.63 -0.98 -24.53
C ALA A 62 16.28 -2.37 -24.48
N LEU A 63 16.02 -3.14 -23.42
CA LEU A 63 16.46 -4.54 -23.33
C LEU A 63 15.84 -5.41 -24.45
N LEU A 64 14.54 -5.26 -24.71
CA LEU A 64 13.83 -6.01 -25.75
C LEU A 64 14.38 -5.68 -27.15
N GLU A 65 14.69 -4.41 -27.42
CA GLU A 65 15.33 -4.00 -28.68
C GLU A 65 16.71 -4.65 -28.85
N ARG A 66 17.52 -4.70 -27.78
CA ARG A 66 18.83 -5.37 -27.81
C ARG A 66 18.70 -6.87 -28.07
N ILE A 67 17.74 -7.55 -27.42
CA ILE A 67 17.48 -8.97 -27.66
C ILE A 67 17.06 -9.21 -29.11
N ARG A 68 16.12 -8.42 -29.64
CA ARG A 68 15.68 -8.52 -31.05
C ARG A 68 16.83 -8.30 -32.03
N SER A 69 17.69 -7.32 -31.76
CA SER A 69 18.86 -7.00 -32.58
C SER A 69 19.92 -8.11 -32.56
N ASN A 70 20.10 -8.79 -31.42
CA ASN A 70 21.04 -9.90 -31.30
C ASN A 70 20.50 -11.22 -31.90
N VAL A 71 19.19 -11.45 -31.85
CA VAL A 71 18.55 -12.63 -32.47
C VAL A 71 18.51 -12.52 -34.01
N GLY A 72 18.49 -11.29 -34.56
CA GLY A 72 18.50 -11.04 -36.00
C GLY A 72 19.87 -11.04 -36.68
N ARG A 73 20.96 -11.32 -35.95
CA ARG A 73 22.33 -11.38 -36.50
C ARG A 73 22.73 -12.85 -36.70
N PRO A 74 22.52 -13.45 -37.88
CA PRO A 74 23.09 -14.77 -38.17
C PRO A 74 24.63 -14.66 -38.15
N SER A 75 25.28 -15.61 -37.48
CA SER A 75 26.73 -15.83 -37.62
C SER A 75 27.10 -16.31 -39.02
#